data_AF-A0A485M4S1-F1
#
_entry.id   AF-A0A485M4S1-F1
#
_cell.length_a   1.000
_cell.length_b   1.000
_cell.length_c   1.000
_cell.angle_alpha   90.00
_cell.angle_beta   90.00
_cell.angle_gamma   90.00
#
_symmetry.space_group_name_H-M   'P 1'
#
loop_
_entity.id
_entity.type
_entity.pdbx_description
1 polymer ?
#
loop_
_entity_poly.entity_id
_entity_poly.type
_entity_poly.pdbx_seq_one_letter_code
_entity_poly.pdbx_strand_id
1 'polypeptide(L)'
;MSTDNNYGVILFDDAWKILANELKPYEQSGPIGKYLYCKNFQVLGQFVELTFTPSQVDNRIKEEMSIWIPYSFVKFIATATEKNEKAIGFIQ
;
A
#
# COMPACT_ATOMS: atom_id res chain seq x y z
N MET A 1 8.48 16.76 12.58
CA MET A 1 7.28 16.03 13.05
C MET A 1 6.79 15.24 11.87
N SER A 2 6.99 13.91 11.85
CA SER A 2 6.34 13.06 10.85
C SER A 2 4.86 13.05 11.20
N THR A 3 4.03 13.54 10.28
CA THR A 3 2.59 13.28 10.39
C THR A 3 2.43 11.80 10.09
N ASP A 4 2.10 11.00 11.10
CA ASP A 4 1.80 9.58 10.89
C ASP A 4 0.55 9.52 10.00
N ASN A 5 0.78 9.16 8.75
CA ASN A 5 -0.23 9.08 7.71
C ASN A 5 -0.34 7.62 7.28
N ASN A 6 -1.54 7.21 6.90
CA ASN A 6 -1.73 5.95 6.21
C ASN A 6 -2.01 6.22 4.72
N TYR A 7 -1.70 5.23 3.89
CA TYR A 7 -1.78 5.34 2.44
C TYR A 7 -2.53 4.15 1.87
N GLY A 8 -3.54 4.44 1.04
CA GLY A 8 -4.20 3.46 0.20
C GLY A 8 -3.69 3.61 -1.23
N VAL A 9 -3.16 2.53 -1.79
CA VAL A 9 -2.51 2.56 -3.11
C VAL A 9 -3.20 1.55 -4.02
N ILE A 10 -3.66 2.05 -5.16
CA ILE A 10 -4.25 1.22 -6.22
C ILE A 10 -3.20 1.10 -7.32
N LEU A 11 -2.97 -0.13 -7.76
CA LEU A 11 -2.07 -0.42 -8.88
C LEU A 11 -2.86 -0.63 -10.17
N PHE A 12 -2.20 -0.44 -11.32
CA PHE A 12 -2.73 -0.90 -12.60
C PHE A 12 -2.82 -2.44 -12.63
N ASP A 13 -3.75 -2.98 -13.41
CA ASP A 13 -3.99 -4.44 -13.48
C ASP A 13 -2.74 -5.23 -13.88
N ASP A 14 -1.90 -4.66 -14.74
CA ASP A 14 -0.67 -5.33 -15.18
C ASP A 14 0.37 -5.44 -14.06
N ALA A 15 0.38 -4.52 -13.10
CA ALA A 15 1.24 -4.63 -11.92
C ALA A 15 0.85 -5.85 -11.08
N TRP A 16 -0.45 -6.07 -10.87
CA TRP A 16 -0.96 -7.24 -10.15
C TRP A 16 -0.67 -8.56 -10.87
N LYS A 17 -0.58 -8.55 -12.20
CA LYS A 17 -0.20 -9.72 -12.98
C LYS A 17 1.31 -9.99 -12.90
N ILE A 18 2.12 -8.94 -13.05
CA ILE A 18 3.59 -9.05 -13.10
C ILE A 18 4.17 -9.40 -11.73
N LEU A 19 3.66 -8.79 -10.66
CA LEU A 19 4.16 -8.93 -9.29
C LEU A 19 3.24 -9.79 -8.41
N ALA A 20 2.47 -10.71 -9.01
CA ALA A 20 1.38 -11.41 -8.34
C ALA A 20 1.83 -12.16 -7.08
N ASN A 21 3.01 -12.79 -7.11
CA ASN A 21 3.50 -13.58 -6.00
C ASN A 21 4.16 -12.71 -4.92
N GLU A 22 4.86 -11.67 -5.34
CA GLU A 22 5.61 -10.73 -4.52
C GLU A 22 4.68 -9.82 -3.71
N LEU A 23 3.54 -9.42 -4.30
CA LEU A 23 2.56 -8.55 -3.63
C LEU A 23 1.59 -9.31 -2.73
N LYS A 24 1.49 -10.63 -2.85
CA LYS A 24 0.53 -11.46 -2.10
C LYS A 24 0.56 -11.27 -0.58
N PRO A 25 1.72 -11.06 0.09
CA PRO A 25 1.73 -10.78 1.53
C PRO A 25 1.12 -9.43 1.89
N TYR A 26 1.13 -8.47 0.96
CA TYR A 26 0.79 -7.06 1.19
C TYR A 26 -0.57 -6.66 0.62
N GLU A 27 -1.12 -7.47 -0.28
CA GLU A 27 -2.39 -7.18 -0.94
C GLU A 27 -3.56 -7.20 0.05
N GLN A 28 -4.48 -6.27 -0.15
CA GLN A 28 -5.77 -6.19 0.50
C GLN A 28 -6.86 -6.24 -0.57
N SER A 29 -8.07 -6.64 -0.18
CA SER A 29 -9.22 -6.72 -1.09
C SER A 29 -10.42 -6.01 -0.49
N GLY A 30 -11.07 -5.17 -1.29
CA GLY A 30 -12.23 -4.38 -0.87
C GLY A 30 -13.20 -4.12 -2.02
N PRO A 31 -14.16 -3.18 -1.85
CA PRO A 31 -15.22 -2.93 -2.84
C PRO A 31 -14.72 -2.47 -4.21
N ILE A 32 -13.50 -1.94 -4.27
CA ILE A 32 -12.85 -1.47 -5.50
C ILE A 32 -11.90 -2.50 -6.13
N GLY A 33 -11.81 -3.71 -5.56
CA GLY A 33 -10.83 -4.72 -5.93
C GLY A 33 -9.57 -4.69 -5.05
N LYS A 34 -8.43 -5.06 -5.64
CA LYS A 34 -7.14 -5.17 -4.93
C LYS A 34 -6.49 -3.81 -4.71
N TYR A 35 -5.97 -3.61 -3.50
CA TYR A 35 -5.21 -2.42 -3.12
C TYR A 35 -4.06 -2.78 -2.17
N LEU A 36 -3.17 -1.84 -1.94
CA LEU A 36 -2.16 -1.90 -0.88
C LEU A 36 -2.53 -0.87 0.19
N TYR A 37 -2.35 -1.24 1.47
CA TYR A 37 -2.50 -0.34 2.60
C TYR A 37 -1.22 -0.30 3.41
N CYS A 38 -0.58 0.88 3.49
CA CYS A 38 0.75 1.02 4.07
C CYS A 38 0.87 2.27 4.94
N LYS A 39 1.83 2.23 5.88
CA LYS A 39 2.16 3.31 6.83
C LYS A 39 3.01 4.40 6.19
N ASN A 40 3.76 4.08 5.13
CA ASN A 40 4.55 5.06 4.42
C ASN A 40 4.46 4.86 2.91
N PHE A 41 4.53 5.97 2.18
CA PHE A 41 4.63 6.00 0.73
C PHE A 41 5.64 7.08 0.33
N GLN A 42 6.73 6.68 -0.33
CA GLN A 42 7.75 7.62 -0.77
C GLN A 42 8.12 7.38 -2.24
N VAL A 43 8.07 8.43 -3.05
CA VAL A 43 8.56 8.37 -4.44
C VAL A 43 10.08 8.56 -4.44
N LEU A 44 10.80 7.59 -4.98
CA LEU A 44 12.26 7.53 -5.04
C LEU A 44 12.70 7.29 -6.50
N GLY A 45 12.67 8.36 -7.30
CA GLY A 45 12.97 8.29 -8.72
C GLY A 45 11.92 7.47 -9.47
N GLN A 46 12.35 6.37 -10.11
CA GLN A 46 11.46 5.48 -10.87
C GLN A 46 10.73 4.44 -10.01
N PHE A 47 11.01 4.40 -8.71
CA PHE A 47 10.38 3.48 -7.76
C PHE A 47 9.56 4.23 -6.72
N VAL A 48 8.63 3.51 -6.09
CA VAL A 48 7.97 3.94 -4.85
C VAL A 48 8.31 2.96 -3.76
N GLU A 49 8.72 3.48 -2.60
CA GLU A 49 8.82 2.72 -1.37
C GLU A 49 7.45 2.69 -0.68
N LEU A 50 7.04 1.50 -0.26
CA LEU A 50 5.85 1.25 0.55
C LEU A 50 6.28 0.53 1.83
N THR A 51 5.97 1.10 2.99
CA THR A 51 6.29 0.48 4.28
C THR A 51 5.03 -0.04 4.97
N PHE A 52 5.01 -1.33 5.28
CA PHE A 52 3.87 -2.03 5.88
C PHE A 52 4.19 -2.43 7.31
N THR A 53 3.24 -2.22 8.22
CA THR A 53 3.26 -2.86 9.53
C THR A 53 2.59 -4.23 9.48
N PRO A 54 2.91 -5.17 10.39
CA PRO A 54 2.20 -6.44 10.50
C PRO A 54 0.67 -6.28 10.61
N SER A 55 0.20 -5.28 11.35
CA SER A 55 -1.24 -5.04 11.54
C SER A 55 -1.97 -4.62 10.26
N GLN A 56 -1.30 -3.90 9.34
CA GLN A 56 -1.90 -3.46 8.07
C GLN A 56 -2.11 -4.59 7.06
N VAL A 57 -1.50 -5.76 7.30
CA VAL A 57 -1.53 -6.92 6.40
C VAL A 57 -1.90 -8.22 7.15
N ASP A 58 -2.72 -8.10 8.20
CA ASP A 58 -3.23 -9.23 8.99
C ASP A 58 -2.15 -10.19 9.49
N ASN A 59 -0.99 -9.66 9.85
CA ASN A 59 0.21 -10.39 10.30
C ASN A 59 0.76 -11.41 9.26
N ARG A 60 0.48 -11.23 7.96
CA ARG A 60 1.12 -11.99 6.87
C ARG A 60 2.63 -11.76 6.82
N ILE A 61 3.10 -10.63 7.35
CA ILE A 61 4.51 -10.33 7.64
C ILE A 61 4.73 -10.31 9.16
N LYS A 62 5.94 -10.67 9.60
CA LYS A 62 6.27 -10.76 11.04
C LYS A 62 6.82 -9.46 11.63
N GLU A 63 7.44 -8.63 10.79
CA GLU A 63 8.08 -7.37 11.16
C GLU A 63 7.68 -6.29 10.16
N GLU A 64 8.02 -5.03 10.45
CA GLU A 64 7.83 -3.93 9.49
C GLU A 64 8.66 -4.19 8.24
N MET A 65 8.04 -4.07 7.07
CA MET A 65 8.67 -4.37 5.78
C MET A 65 8.52 -3.18 4.83
N SER A 66 9.62 -2.77 4.20
CA SER A 66 9.60 -1.89 3.04
C SER A 66 9.75 -2.70 1.75
N ILE A 67 8.95 -2.36 0.73
CA ILE A 67 9.10 -2.87 -0.64
C ILE A 67 9.20 -1.71 -1.62
N TRP A 68 9.87 -1.95 -2.75
CA TRP A 68 9.99 -1.00 -3.84
C TRP A 68 9.33 -1.57 -5.09
N ILE A 69 8.39 -0.83 -5.66
CA ILE A 69 7.79 -1.17 -6.96
C ILE A 69 7.99 -0.01 -7.94
N PRO A 70 7.99 -0.27 -9.27
CA PRO A 70 8.03 0.80 -10.25
C PRO A 70 6.90 1.81 -10.03
N TYR A 71 7.19 3.12 -10.09
CA TYR A 71 6.18 4.17 -9.96
C TYR A 71 5.10 4.04 -11.05
N SER A 72 5.48 3.57 -12.25
CA SER A 72 4.56 3.32 -13.37
C SER A 72 3.49 2.27 -13.08
N PHE A 73 3.64 1.48 -12.02
CA PHE A 73 2.63 0.50 -11.59
C PHE A 73 1.52 1.12 -10.74
N VAL A 74 1.74 2.32 -10.20
CA VAL A 74 0.77 3.01 -9.34
C VAL A 74 -0.26 3.73 -10.19
N LYS A 75 -1.53 3.40 -9.98
CA LYS A 75 -2.68 4.02 -10.66
C LYS A 75 -3.26 5.18 -9.85
N PHE A 76 -3.31 5.05 -8.53
CA PHE A 76 -3.91 6.04 -7.64
C PHE A 76 -3.38 5.91 -6.21
N ILE A 77 -3.28 7.03 -5.50
CA ILE A 77 -2.86 7.09 -4.10
C ILE A 77 -3.84 7.99 -3.34
N ALA A 78 -4.33 7.50 -2.20
CA ALA A 78 -5.03 8.29 -1.21
C ALA A 78 -4.24 8.26 0.11
N THR A 79 -4.27 9.37 0.84
CA THR A 79 -3.63 9.47 2.16
C THR A 79 -4.59 10.10 3.17
N ALA A 80 -4.52 9.64 4.40
CA ALA A 80 -5.21 10.20 5.54
C ALA A 80 -4.27 10.20 6.74
N THR A 81 -4.51 11.10 7.69
CA THR A 81 -3.82 11.05 8.98
C THR A 81 -4.25 9.80 9.74
N GLU A 82 -3.36 9.24 10.56
CA GLU A 82 -3.62 7.99 11.33
C GLU A 82 -4.91 8.06 12.16
N LYS A 83 -5.24 9.25 12.69
CA LYS A 83 -6.48 9.50 13.45
C LYS A 83 -7.76 9.32 12.64
N ASN A 84 -7.68 9.17 11.32
CA ASN A 84 -8.81 9.03 10.43
C ASN A 84 -8.54 8.03 9.29
N GLU A 85 -8.02 6.85 9.60
CA GLU A 85 -7.76 5.78 8.63
C GLU A 85 -8.98 5.43 7.75
N LYS A 86 -10.19 5.51 8.31
CA LYS A 86 -11.46 5.26 7.60
C LYS A 86 -11.79 6.33 6.55
N ALA A 87 -11.05 7.43 6.48
CA ALA A 87 -11.22 8.43 5.43
C ALA A 87 -10.74 7.94 4.06
N ILE A 88 -9.89 6.91 4.03
CA ILE A 88 -9.55 6.25 2.77
C ILE A 88 -10.71 5.31 2.43
N GLY A 89 -11.68 5.83 1.66
CA GLY A 89 -13.01 5.24 1.48
C GLY A 89 -13.09 3.87 0.77
N PHE A 90 -11.98 3.18 0.58
CA PHE A 90 -11.92 1.83 0.02
C PHE A 90 -11.23 0.80 0.94
N ILE A 91 -10.79 1.23 2.12
CA ILE A 91 -10.20 0.36 3.14
C ILE A 91 -11.30 -0.12 4.08
N GLN A 92 -11.26 -1.40 4.46
CA GLN A 92 -12.23 -2.04 5.37
C GLN A 92 -11.70 -2.17 6.78
#